data_AF-A0A257YZA1-F1
#
_entry.id   AF-A0A257YZA1-F1
#
_cell.length_a   1.000
_cell.length_b   1.000
_cell.length_c   1.000
_cell.angle_alpha   90.00
_cell.angle_beta   90.00
_cell.angle_gamma   90.00
#
_symmetry.space_group_name_H-M   'P 1'
#
loop_
_entity.id
_entity.type
_entity.pdbx_description
1 polymer ?
#
loop_
_entity_poly.entity_id
_entity_poly.type
_entity_poly.pdbx_seq_one_letter_code
_entity_poly.pdbx_strand_id
1 'polypeptide(L)' 'MTEKLGLPGDTRIYRMSPPPRKAGEGIAFTLDPAKSAGDTGISTFGGAQDGSLSASGAKASQCNLNRTVGQ' A
#
# COMPACT_ATOMS: atom_id res chain seq x y z
N MET A 1 -16.33 -0.45 -11.78
CA MET A 1 -16.56 0.52 -10.68
C MET A 1 -15.74 0.02 -9.51
N THR A 2 -14.53 0.53 -9.30
CA THR A 2 -13.71 0.09 -8.16
C THR A 2 -14.28 0.71 -6.90
N GLU A 3 -14.94 -0.12 -6.11
CA GLU A 3 -15.54 0.25 -4.82
C GLU A 3 -14.46 0.88 -3.93
N LYS A 4 -14.63 2.17 -3.62
CA LYS A 4 -13.82 2.83 -2.60
C LYS A 4 -14.21 2.17 -1.28
N LEU A 5 -13.23 1.67 -0.52
CA LEU A 5 -13.47 1.04 0.78
C LEU A 5 -14.20 1.94 1.82
N GLY A 6 -14.46 3.22 1.51
CA GLY A 6 -15.18 4.14 2.40
C GLY A 6 -14.43 4.50 3.68
N LEU A 7 -13.15 4.10 3.77
CA LEU A 7 -12.36 4.23 4.99
C LEU A 7 -11.85 5.67 5.18
N PRO A 8 -11.74 6.13 6.44
CA PRO A 8 -11.05 7.37 6.78
C PRO A 8 -9.64 7.39 6.18
N GLY A 9 -9.18 8.57 5.74
CA GLY A 9 -7.87 8.72 5.11
C GLY A 9 -6.68 8.35 6.00
N ASP A 10 -6.84 8.42 7.31
CA ASP A 10 -5.84 8.03 8.30
C ASP A 10 -5.77 6.51 8.53
N THR A 11 -6.71 5.74 7.96
CA THR A 11 -6.75 4.28 8.13
C THR A 11 -5.44 3.65 7.70
N ARG A 12 -4.88 2.83 8.59
CA ARG A 12 -3.64 2.09 8.39
C ARG A 12 -3.89 0.93 7.43
N ILE A 13 -3.08 0.84 6.39
CA ILE A 13 -2.94 -0.34 5.52
C ILE A 13 -1.56 -0.95 5.74
N TYR A 14 -1.49 -2.27 5.77
CA TYR A 14 -0.27 -3.02 6.02
C TYR A 14 0.08 -3.85 4.80
N ARG A 15 1.37 -4.03 4.55
CA ARG A 15 1.80 -4.94 3.50
C ARG A 15 1.74 -6.38 4.01
N MET A 16 1.00 -7.24 3.33
CA MET A 16 0.86 -8.66 3.68
C MET A 16 1.92 -9.52 2.99
N SER A 17 2.32 -9.15 1.78
CA SER A 17 3.38 -9.86 1.05
C SER A 17 4.78 -9.42 1.52
N PRO A 18 5.72 -10.33 1.87
CA PRO A 18 7.07 -9.94 2.27
C PRO A 18 7.91 -9.38 1.10
N PRO A 19 8.90 -8.49 1.35
CA PRO A 19 9.89 -8.08 0.36
C PRO A 19 11.11 -9.02 0.36
N PRO A 20 11.93 -9.04 -0.72
CA PRO A 20 11.70 -8.42 -2.03
C PRO A 20 10.71 -9.22 -2.89
N ARG A 21 10.13 -8.56 -3.91
CA ARG A 21 9.29 -9.18 -4.95
C ARG A 21 9.95 -8.97 -6.31
N LYS A 22 9.83 -9.95 -7.21
CA LYS A 22 10.29 -9.81 -8.60
C LYS A 22 9.29 -9.00 -9.42
N ALA A 23 9.73 -8.45 -10.55
CA ALA A 23 8.85 -7.77 -11.49
C ALA A 23 7.70 -8.70 -11.92
N GLY A 24 6.46 -8.22 -11.79
CA GLY A 24 5.25 -8.99 -12.10
C GLY A 24 4.65 -9.77 -10.91
N GLU A 25 5.37 -9.92 -9.80
CA GLU A 25 4.83 -10.52 -8.57
C GLU A 25 4.02 -9.45 -7.81
N GLY A 26 2.69 -9.49 -7.91
CA GLY A 26 1.82 -8.52 -7.26
C GLY A 26 2.09 -8.31 -5.76
N ILE A 27 1.76 -7.11 -5.26
CA ILE A 27 1.91 -6.75 -3.85
C ILE A 27 0.53 -6.82 -3.18
N ALA A 28 0.43 -7.60 -2.11
CA ALA A 28 -0.81 -7.75 -1.34
C ALA A 28 -0.79 -6.85 -0.11
N PHE A 29 -1.91 -6.19 0.15
CA PHE A 29 -2.13 -5.32 1.31
C PHE A 29 -3.30 -5.85 2.15
N THR A 30 -3.30 -5.53 3.43
CA THR A 30 -4.31 -5.93 4.41
C THR A 30 -4.64 -4.76 5.35
N LEU A 31 -5.83 -4.79 5.95
CA LEU A 31 -6.21 -3.89 7.05
C LEU A 31 -5.97 -4.52 8.43
N ASP A 32 -5.73 -5.83 8.47
CA ASP A 32 -5.43 -6.56 9.71
C ASP A 32 -3.94 -6.44 10.05
N PRO A 33 -3.56 -5.75 11.15
CA PRO A 33 -2.17 -5.61 11.56
C PRO A 33 -1.50 -6.95 11.87
N ALA A 34 -2.24 -7.96 12.33
CA ALA A 34 -1.69 -9.29 12.64
C ALA A 34 -1.25 -10.07 11.37
N LYS A 35 -1.71 -9.62 10.20
CA LYS A 35 -1.34 -10.17 8.88
C LYS A 35 -0.22 -9.36 8.21
N SER A 36 0.34 -8.37 8.91
CA SER A 36 1.46 -7.58 8.41
C SER A 36 2.69 -8.45 8.23
N ALA A 37 3.40 -8.27 7.11
CA ALA A 37 4.73 -8.82 6.90
C ALA A 37 5.80 -8.10 7.74
N GLY A 38 5.43 -7.07 8.52
CA GLY A 38 6.33 -6.29 9.37
C GLY A 38 7.19 -5.27 8.62
N ASP A 39 7.21 -5.31 7.29
CA ASP A 39 7.96 -4.38 6.45
C ASP A 39 7.18 -4.02 5.17
N THR A 40 7.09 -2.72 4.89
CA THR A 40 6.46 -2.23 3.66
C THR A 40 7.34 -2.44 2.43
N GLY A 41 8.66 -2.53 2.58
CA GLY A 41 9.60 -2.49 1.46
C GLY A 41 9.52 -1.20 0.63
N ILE A 42 8.84 -0.17 1.14
CA ILE A 42 8.62 1.13 0.51
C ILE A 42 9.29 2.17 1.40
N SER A 43 10.34 2.83 0.90
CA SER A 43 10.97 3.96 1.57
C SER A 43 9.98 5.13 1.65
N THR A 44 9.24 5.20 2.75
CA THR A 44 8.32 6.30 3.02
C THR A 44 9.02 7.34 3.87
N PHE A 45 9.33 8.50 3.29
CA PHE A 45 9.87 9.63 4.05
C PHE A 45 8.75 10.26 4.89
N GLY A 46 8.85 10.16 6.22
CA GLY A 46 7.95 10.84 7.17
C GLY A 46 6.71 10.06 7.64
N GLY A 47 6.60 8.75 7.34
CA GLY A 47 5.52 7.88 7.81
C GLY A 47 5.93 6.96 8.98
N ALA A 48 4.96 6.22 9.55
CA ALA A 48 5.24 5.21 10.57
C ALA A 48 6.14 4.10 9.98
N GLN A 49 7.22 3.76 10.70
CA GLN A 49 8.21 2.76 10.27
C GLN A 49 7.83 1.34 10.70
N ASP A 50 6.53 1.07 10.85
CA ASP A 50 5.97 -0.19 11.36
C ASP A 50 5.40 -1.08 10.24
N GLY A 51 5.83 -0.85 9.00
CA GLY A 51 5.33 -1.61 7.85
C GLY A 51 3.90 -1.23 7.45
N SER A 52 3.43 -0.04 7.85
CA SER A 52 2.11 0.49 7.48
C SER A 52 2.18 1.81 6.71
N LEU A 53 1.10 2.11 5.98
CA LEU A 53 0.85 3.39 5.31
C LEU A 53 -0.55 3.87 5.67
N SER A 54 -0.80 5.18 5.69
CA SER A 54 -2.18 5.67 5.70
C SER A 54 -2.80 5.51 4.31
N ALA A 55 -4.11 5.26 4.25
CA ALA A 55 -4.84 5.13 3.00
C ALA A 55 -4.66 6.38 2.10
N SER A 56 -4.66 7.58 2.69
CA SER A 56 -4.38 8.83 1.98
C SER A 56 -2.94 8.88 1.44
N GLY A 57 -1.94 8.51 2.25
CA GLY A 57 -0.54 8.50 1.84
C GLY A 57 -0.28 7.50 0.71
N ALA A 58 -0.88 6.32 0.78
CA ALA A 58 -0.81 5.30 -0.27
C ALA A 58 -1.44 5.80 -1.58
N LYS A 59 -2.62 6.43 -1.49
CA LYS A 59 -3.26 7.02 -2.66
C LYS A 59 -2.42 8.13 -3.29
N ALA A 60 -1.83 9.01 -2.48
CA ALA A 60 -1.06 10.15 -2.98
C ALA A 60 0.28 9.73 -3.62
N SER A 61 0.92 8.68 -3.11
CA SER A 61 2.27 8.28 -3.54
C SER A 61 2.30 7.11 -4.52
N GLN A 62 1.34 6.18 -4.46
CA GLN A 62 1.35 4.93 -5.22
C GLN A 62 0.32 4.89 -6.35
N CYS A 63 -0.77 5.68 -6.27
CA CYS A 63 -1.70 5.77 -7.39
C CYS A 63 -1.17 6.73 -8.44
N ASN A 64 -0.63 6.19 -9.53
CA ASN A 64 -0.35 6.97 -10.72
C ASN A 64 -1.65 7.15 -11.53
N LEU A 65 -2.47 8.14 -11.13
CA LEU A 65 -3.79 8.41 -11.72
C LEU A 65 -3.73 8.74 -13.23
N ASN A 66 -2.55 9.03 -13.77
CA ASN A 66 -2.31 9.33 -15.18
C ASN A 66 -1.68 8.16 -15.97
N ARG A 67 -1.55 6.96 -15.39
CA ARG A 67 -1.05 5.79 -16.13
C ARG A 67 -2.15 5.22 -17.00
N THR A 68 -2.16 5.59 -18.29
CA THR A 68 -2.94 4.87 -19.31
C THR A 68 -2.42 3.42 -19.37
N VAL A 69 -3.28 2.46 -19.06
CA VAL A 69 -2.95 1.04 -19.21
C VAL A 69 -3.09 0.71 -20.69
N GLY A 70 -1.96 0.69 -21.41
CA GLY A 70 -1.88 0.34 -22.83
C GLY A 70 -1.08 1.35 -23.66
N GLN A 71 0.23 1.13 -23.75
CA GLN A 71 1.07 1.36 -24.92
C GLN A 71 2.11 0.25 -24.96
#